data_AF-A0A1Y5TG72-F1
#
_entry.id   AF-A0A1Y5TG72-F1
#
_cell.length_a   1.000
_cell.length_b   1.000
_cell.length_c   1.000
_cell.angle_alpha   90.00
_cell.angle_beta   90.00
_cell.angle_gamma   90.00
#
_symmetry.space_group_name_H-M   'P 1'
#
loop_
_entity.id
_entity.type
_entity.pdbx_description
1 polymer ?
#
loop_
_entity_poly.entity_id
_entity_poly.type
_entity_poly.pdbx_seq_one_letter_code
_entity_poly.pdbx_strand_id
1 'polypeptide(L)'
;MMLPFSRAFCALLVLPFTVTSLAAESPPTPPKPTTQNVAKCAKRDVVLDRLGKLYGETRQSIGLGSNNGVIETFASTTGSWTIIVTTPAGMSCVVASGRAFEHMAEPAGQDA
;
A
#
# COMPACT_ATOMS: atom_id res chain seq x y z
N MET A 1 33.19 13.66 -45.04
CA MET A 1 34.14 14.11 -43.99
C MET A 1 33.47 13.83 -42.65
N MET A 2 33.80 12.71 -41.98
CA MET A 2 34.94 12.54 -41.04
C MET A 2 34.90 13.55 -39.89
N LEU A 3 34.99 13.22 -38.59
CA LEU A 3 35.04 12.00 -37.77
C LEU A 3 34.89 12.47 -36.29
N PRO A 4 34.62 11.56 -35.33
CA PRO A 4 34.41 11.81 -33.90
C PRO A 4 35.73 11.83 -33.09
N PHE A 5 35.78 12.63 -32.02
CA PHE A 5 36.82 12.69 -30.98
C PHE A 5 36.08 12.78 -29.63
N SER A 6 36.40 12.09 -28.55
CA SER A 6 37.48 11.17 -28.26
C SER A 6 37.13 10.42 -26.98
N ARG A 7 37.28 9.09 -27.00
CA ARG A 7 37.39 8.25 -25.81
C ARG A 7 38.75 8.53 -25.17
N ALA A 8 38.82 9.38 -24.16
CA ALA A 8 40.04 9.61 -23.40
C ALA A 8 39.75 10.17 -21.99
N PHE A 9 39.10 9.38 -21.14
CA PHE A 9 39.40 9.46 -19.71
C PHE A 9 40.12 8.17 -19.32
N CYS A 10 41.42 8.22 -19.63
CA CYS A 10 42.43 7.29 -19.20
C CYS A 10 42.62 7.44 -17.68
N ALA A 11 42.58 6.30 -17.01
CA ALA A 11 43.10 6.00 -15.68
C ALA A 11 43.94 7.11 -15.00
N LEU A 12 43.52 7.54 -13.80
CA LEU A 12 44.44 7.94 -12.74
C LEU A 12 43.74 7.95 -11.37
N LEU A 13 44.43 7.33 -10.40
CA LEU A 13 44.22 7.34 -8.94
C LEU A 13 43.36 6.24 -8.32
N VAL A 14 43.93 5.04 -8.33
CA VAL A 14 43.77 4.03 -7.25
C VAL A 14 44.43 4.58 -5.98
N LEU A 15 43.63 5.06 -5.02
CA LEU A 15 44.07 5.21 -3.62
C LEU A 15 43.28 4.20 -2.78
N PRO A 16 43.94 3.26 -2.07
CA PRO A 16 43.27 2.38 -1.14
C PRO A 16 43.02 3.16 0.16
N PHE A 17 41.92 3.91 0.23
CA PHE A 17 41.41 4.35 1.53
C PHE A 17 40.83 3.13 2.25
N THR A 18 41.64 2.49 3.10
CA THR A 18 41.10 1.58 4.11
C THR A 18 40.37 2.41 5.16
N VAL A 19 39.09 2.68 4.93
CA VAL A 19 38.19 3.19 5.96
C VAL A 19 38.00 2.05 6.96
N THR A 20 38.77 2.05 8.04
CA THR A 20 38.50 1.19 9.20
C THR A 20 37.26 1.76 9.88
N SER A 21 36.09 1.29 9.45
CA SER A 21 34.82 1.66 10.06
C SER A 21 34.81 1.14 11.50
N LEU A 22 34.93 2.03 12.48
CA LEU A 22 34.64 1.72 13.87
C LEU A 22 33.12 1.49 13.94
N ALA A 23 32.69 0.23 13.99
CA ALA A 23 31.30 -0.13 14.21
C ALA A 23 30.90 0.33 15.62
N ALA A 24 30.22 1.47 15.72
CA ALA A 24 29.44 1.80 16.90
C ALA A 24 28.19 0.91 16.86
N GLU A 25 28.25 -0.23 17.55
CA GLU A 25 27.11 -1.13 17.70
C GLU A 25 26.03 -0.39 18.51
N SER A 26 25.00 0.11 17.82
CA SER A 26 23.88 0.77 18.48
C SER A 26 23.13 -0.24 19.36
N PRO A 27 22.70 0.15 20.57
CA PRO A 27 21.97 -0.75 21.46
C PRO A 27 20.67 -1.24 20.79
N PRO A 28 20.23 -2.49 21.05
CA PRO A 28 19.00 -3.02 20.46
C PRO A 28 17.81 -2.18 20.93
N THR A 29 17.17 -1.46 20.00
CA THR A 29 15.90 -0.79 20.29
C THR A 29 14.82 -1.83 20.58
N PRO A 30 14.04 -1.70 21.67
CA PRO A 30 12.93 -2.59 21.94
C PRO A 30 11.88 -2.50 20.81
N PRO A 31 11.18 -3.61 20.47
CA PRO A 31 10.13 -3.58 19.49
C PRO A 31 9.04 -2.60 19.93
N LYS A 32 8.78 -1.58 19.11
CA LYS A 32 7.70 -0.62 19.37
C LYS A 32 6.38 -1.39 19.28
N PRO A 33 5.46 -1.26 20.25
CA PRO A 33 4.15 -1.88 20.16
C PRO A 33 3.50 -1.38 18.87
N THR A 34 3.24 -2.30 17.94
CA THR A 34 2.40 -1.99 16.79
C THR A 34 0.98 -2.05 17.32
N THR A 35 0.30 -0.90 17.35
CA THR A 35 -1.16 -0.90 17.47
C THR A 35 -1.70 -1.53 16.20
N GLN A 36 -1.72 -2.87 16.12
CA GLN A 36 -2.43 -3.56 15.07
C GLN A 36 -3.87 -3.09 15.21
N ASN A 37 -4.34 -2.31 14.25
CA ASN A 37 -5.75 -1.96 14.15
C ASN A 37 -6.49 -3.30 14.13
N VAL A 38 -7.12 -3.66 15.25
CA VAL A 38 -7.79 -4.95 15.40
C VAL A 38 -8.89 -4.95 14.37
N ALA A 39 -8.62 -5.59 13.23
CA ALA A 39 -9.53 -5.59 12.10
C ALA A 39 -10.87 -6.12 12.60
N LYS A 40 -11.90 -5.26 12.53
CA LYS A 40 -13.24 -5.61 13.02
C LYS A 40 -13.86 -6.52 11.96
N CYS A 41 -13.91 -7.82 12.26
CA CYS A 41 -14.43 -8.84 11.37
C CYS A 41 -15.86 -9.24 11.74
N ALA A 42 -16.68 -9.52 10.74
CA ALA A 42 -18.01 -10.11 10.91
C ALA A 42 -18.39 -10.87 9.62
N LYS A 43 -19.56 -11.52 9.61
CA LYS A 43 -20.14 -11.99 8.34
C LYS A 43 -20.32 -10.80 7.41
N ARG A 44 -20.11 -11.04 6.12
CA ARG A 44 -20.13 -10.01 5.09
C ARG A 44 -21.39 -9.16 5.08
N ASP A 45 -22.55 -9.79 5.12
CA ASP A 45 -23.87 -9.14 5.16
C ASP A 45 -23.99 -8.15 6.31
N VAL A 46 -23.52 -8.51 7.51
CA VAL A 46 -23.51 -7.64 8.69
C VAL A 46 -22.62 -6.41 8.46
N VAL A 47 -21.46 -6.58 7.83
CA VAL A 47 -20.57 -5.46 7.51
C VAL A 47 -21.23 -4.54 6.49
N LEU A 48 -21.76 -5.08 5.39
CA LEU A 48 -22.41 -4.30 4.35
C LEU A 48 -23.65 -3.54 4.85
N ASP A 49 -24.46 -4.19 5.68
CA ASP A 49 -25.63 -3.57 6.30
C ASP A 49 -25.24 -2.36 7.14
N ARG A 50 -24.17 -2.50 7.94
CA ARG A 50 -23.64 -1.40 8.75
C ARG A 50 -23.09 -0.26 7.89
N LEU A 51 -22.29 -0.57 6.87
CA LEU A 51 -21.72 0.43 5.96
C LEU A 51 -22.81 1.21 5.23
N GLY A 52 -23.82 0.51 4.70
CA GLY A 52 -24.95 1.12 4.02
C GLY A 52 -25.82 1.97 4.96
N LYS A 53 -26.25 1.41 6.11
CA LYS A 53 -27.19 2.09 7.00
C LYS A 53 -26.59 3.23 7.81
N LEU A 54 -25.36 3.06 8.33
CA LEU A 54 -24.78 4.05 9.24
C LEU A 54 -23.96 5.11 8.51
N TYR A 55 -23.33 4.75 7.40
CA TYR A 55 -22.41 5.64 6.69
C TYR A 55 -22.90 6.03 5.30
N GLY A 56 -23.96 5.40 4.78
CA GLY A 56 -24.41 5.61 3.40
C GLY A 56 -23.36 5.18 2.38
N GLU A 57 -22.46 4.27 2.75
CA GLU A 57 -21.38 3.83 1.89
C GLU A 57 -21.85 2.75 0.92
N THR A 58 -21.48 2.93 -0.36
CA THR A 58 -21.75 1.98 -1.44
C THR A 58 -20.44 1.54 -2.08
N ARG A 59 -20.43 0.36 -2.71
CA ARG A 59 -19.21 -0.21 -3.30
C ARG A 59 -18.71 0.66 -4.45
N GLN A 60 -17.42 0.99 -4.41
CA GLN A 60 -16.72 1.76 -5.44
C GLN A 60 -15.80 0.88 -6.28
N SER A 61 -15.19 -0.13 -5.68
CA SER A 61 -14.31 -1.07 -6.40
C SER A 61 -14.36 -2.46 -5.77
N ILE A 62 -13.95 -3.46 -6.56
CA ILE A 62 -13.82 -4.85 -6.16
C ILE A 62 -12.67 -5.51 -6.90
N GLY A 63 -11.89 -6.33 -6.20
CA GLY A 63 -10.81 -7.12 -6.77
C GLY A 63 -10.59 -8.41 -6.00
N LEU A 64 -9.90 -9.36 -6.62
CA LEU A 64 -9.49 -10.60 -5.99
C LEU A 64 -8.01 -10.50 -5.61
N GLY A 65 -7.71 -10.67 -4.33
CA GLY A 65 -6.35 -10.84 -3.83
C GLY A 65 -5.78 -12.20 -4.21
N SER A 66 -4.46 -12.31 -4.23
CA SER A 66 -3.73 -13.57 -4.53
C SER A 66 -4.04 -14.70 -3.56
N ASN A 67 -4.59 -14.39 -2.38
CA ASN A 67 -5.03 -15.34 -1.36
C ASN A 67 -6.51 -15.75 -1.51
N ASN A 68 -7.12 -15.52 -2.68
CA ASN A 68 -8.55 -15.71 -2.94
C ASN A 68 -9.48 -14.86 -2.06
N GLY A 69 -8.94 -13.84 -1.37
CA GLY A 69 -9.75 -12.87 -0.64
C GLY A 69 -10.34 -11.82 -1.57
N VAL A 70 -11.60 -11.46 -1.39
CA VAL A 70 -12.23 -10.36 -2.13
C VAL A 70 -11.93 -9.05 -1.41
N ILE A 71 -11.27 -8.12 -2.08
CA ILE A 71 -10.95 -6.78 -1.58
C ILE A 71 -11.94 -5.81 -2.18
N GLU A 72 -12.53 -4.97 -1.35
CA GLU A 72 -13.49 -3.97 -1.81
C GLU A 72 -13.32 -2.65 -1.09
N THR A 73 -13.54 -1.58 -1.84
CA THR A 73 -13.63 -0.22 -1.31
C THR A 73 -15.07 0.24 -1.37
N PHE A 74 -15.55 0.84 -0.29
CA PHE A 74 -16.86 1.44 -0.14
C PHE A 74 -16.70 2.93 0.18
N ALA A 75 -17.60 3.76 -0.33
CA ALA A 75 -17.60 5.20 -0.06
C ALA A 75 -19.01 5.80 -0.10
N SER A 76 -19.19 6.89 0.64
CA SER A 76 -20.43 7.68 0.65
C SER A 76 -20.25 8.99 -0.09
N THR A 77 -21.37 9.61 -0.47
CA THR A 77 -21.37 10.96 -1.05
C THR A 77 -20.88 12.04 -0.07
N THR A 78 -20.86 11.75 1.23
CA THR A 78 -20.32 12.64 2.27
C THR A 78 -18.80 12.50 2.47
N GLY A 79 -18.16 11.63 1.68
CA GLY A 79 -16.72 11.42 1.68
C GLY A 79 -16.21 10.43 2.73
N SER A 80 -17.08 9.70 3.45
CA SER A 80 -16.61 8.56 4.24
C SER A 80 -16.21 7.40 3.35
N TRP A 81 -15.28 6.57 3.79
CA TRP A 81 -14.90 5.35 3.10
C TRP A 81 -14.42 4.23 4.02
N THR A 82 -14.54 3.01 3.51
CA THR A 82 -14.09 1.78 4.17
C THR A 82 -13.54 0.80 3.14
N ILE A 83 -12.42 0.14 3.47
CA ILE A 83 -11.90 -1.02 2.72
C ILE A 83 -12.11 -2.27 3.56
N ILE A 84 -12.67 -3.30 2.93
CA ILE A 84 -12.82 -4.62 3.54
C ILE A 84 -12.08 -5.69 2.74
N VAL A 85 -11.68 -6.75 3.43
CA VAL A 85 -11.23 -8.00 2.81
C VAL A 85 -12.15 -9.12 3.26
N THR A 86 -12.70 -9.88 2.31
CA THR A 86 -13.58 -11.03 2.56
C THR A 86 -12.84 -12.31 2.23
N THR A 87 -12.74 -13.22 3.19
CA THR A 87 -12.12 -14.53 2.98
C THR A 87 -13.10 -15.49 2.28
N PRO A 88 -12.60 -16.60 1.67
CA PRO A 88 -13.47 -17.65 1.13
C PRO A 88 -14.43 -18.28 2.15
N ALA A 89 -14.11 -18.18 3.44
CA ALA A 89 -14.99 -18.61 4.53
C ALA A 89 -16.18 -17.65 4.78
N GLY A 90 -16.30 -16.56 4.02
CA GLY A 90 -17.40 -15.60 4.11
C GLY A 90 -17.26 -14.52 5.19
N MET A 91 -16.10 -14.46 5.85
CA MET A 91 -15.80 -13.44 6.86
C MET A 91 -15.19 -12.20 6.21
N SER A 92 -15.76 -11.03 6.50
CA SER A 92 -15.27 -9.73 6.04
C SER A 92 -14.67 -8.96 7.20
N CYS A 93 -13.46 -8.46 7.01
CA CYS A 93 -12.73 -7.65 7.98
C CYS A 93 -12.53 -6.24 7.43
N VAL A 94 -12.82 -5.22 8.24
CA VAL A 94 -12.42 -3.84 7.94
C VAL A 94 -10.91 -3.72 8.11
N VAL A 95 -10.22 -3.36 7.04
CA VAL A 95 -8.74 -3.22 7.03
C VAL A 95 -8.30 -1.77 6.97
N ALA A 96 -9.14 -0.87 6.46
CA ALA A 96 -8.94 0.57 6.51
C ALA A 96 -10.28 1.30 6.46
N SER A 97 -10.34 2.50 7.04
CA SER A 97 -11.53 3.37 7.01
C SER A 97 -11.13 4.82 7.24
N GLY A 98 -11.89 5.76 6.70
CA GLY A 98 -11.57 7.18 6.84
C GLY A 98 -12.62 8.12 6.25
N ARG A 99 -12.15 9.33 5.96
CA ARG A 99 -12.90 10.43 5.33
C ARG A 99 -12.13 10.93 4.10
N ALA A 100 -12.69 11.92 3.40
CA ALA A 100 -12.12 12.54 2.19
C ALA A 100 -11.84 11.52 1.08
N PHE A 101 -12.83 10.67 0.77
CA PHE A 101 -12.75 9.80 -0.40
C PHE A 101 -12.84 10.61 -1.70
N GLU A 102 -11.95 10.30 -2.64
CA GLU A 102 -11.98 10.86 -3.99
C GLU A 102 -11.99 9.71 -5.00
N HIS A 103 -12.88 9.81 -5.99
CA HIS A 103 -12.86 8.90 -7.13
C HIS A 103 -11.90 9.44 -8.18
N MET A 104 -10.82 8.71 -8.44
CA MET A 104 -9.84 9.05 -9.47
C MET A 104 -10.09 8.20 -10.72
N ALA A 105 -10.22 8.85 -11.87
CA ALA A 105 -10.31 8.20 -13.18
C ALA A 105 -9.09 8.61 -14.00
N GLU A 106 -7.94 8.00 -13.68
CA GLU A 106 -6.74 8.16 -14.47
C GLU A 106 -6.87 7.35 -15.77
N PRO A 107 -6.34 7.85 -16.90
CA PRO A 107 -6.27 7.07 -18.12
C PRO A 107 -5.53 5.76 -17.85
N ALA A 108 -6.05 4.64 -18.36
CA ALA A 108 -5.31 3.37 -18.30
C ALA A 108 -3.95 3.57 -19.00
N GLY A 109 -2.87 3.33 -18.26
CA GLY A 109 -1.51 3.45 -18.79
C GLY A 109 -1.34 2.57 -20.02
N GLN A 110 -1.18 3.21 -21.17
CA GLN A 110 -0.55 2.60 -22.34
C GLN A 110 0.93 2.45 -21.95
N ASP A 111 1.53 1.27 -22.20
CA ASP A 111 2.94 0.91 -21.94
C ASP A 111 3.21 0.12 -20.64
N ALA A 112 2.50 -0.99 -20.45
CA ALA A 112 2.96 -2.11 -19.61
C ALA A 112 3.87 -3.06 -20.39
#